data_AF-A0A928NDM9-F1
#
_entry.id   AF-A0A928NDM9-F1
#
_cell.length_a   1.000
_cell.length_b   1.000
_cell.length_c   1.000
_cell.angle_alpha   90.00
_cell.angle_beta   90.00
_cell.angle_gamma   90.00
#
_symmetry.space_group_name_H-M   'P 1'
#
loop_
_entity.id
_entity.type
_entity.pdbx_description
1 polymer ?
#
loop_
_entity_poly.entity_id
_entity_poly.type
_entity_poly.pdbx_seq_one_letter_code
_entity_poly.pdbx_strand_id
1 'polypeptide(L)'
;MSQLAKEMNYSLPYLSRHFKEETGMTFSEYVQKVRIEESCRLLANTKKSVIEISQLVGYSDVKFFNQLFKKYKNMTPRSFRKIIQDE
;
A
#
# COMPACT_ATOMS: atom_id res chain seq x y z
N MET A 1 8.40 -10.01 5.29
CA MET A 1 9.73 -10.54 4.89
C MET A 1 10.16 -11.70 5.76
N SER A 2 10.23 -11.59 7.09
CA SER A 2 10.69 -12.70 7.96
C SER A 2 9.83 -13.98 7.87
N GLN A 3 8.52 -13.84 7.68
CA GLN A 3 7.60 -14.97 7.54
C GLN A 3 7.65 -15.59 6.13
N LEU A 4 7.62 -14.75 5.09
CA LEU A 4 7.77 -15.18 3.68
C LEU A 4 9.14 -15.82 3.39
N ALA A 5 10.22 -15.29 3.98
CA ALA A 5 11.57 -15.85 3.84
C ALA A 5 11.73 -17.20 4.55
N LYS A 6 11.02 -17.41 5.66
CA LYS A 6 10.94 -18.73 6.34
C LYS A 6 10.21 -19.76 5.50
N GLU A 7 9.21 -19.36 4.72
CA GLU A 7 8.47 -20.25 3.83
C GLU A 7 9.24 -20.58 2.54
N MET A 8 10.19 -19.74 2.13
CA MET A 8 10.87 -19.85 0.84
C MET A 8 12.35 -20.30 0.89
N ASN A 9 12.91 -20.68 2.04
CA ASN A 9 14.32 -21.13 2.19
C ASN A 9 15.40 -20.16 1.67
N TYR A 10 15.08 -18.87 1.47
CA TYR A 10 16.04 -17.84 1.08
C TYR A 10 16.41 -16.96 2.26
N SER A 11 17.69 -16.57 2.38
CA SER A 11 18.10 -15.59 3.39
C SER A 11 17.48 -14.22 3.09
N LEU A 12 16.97 -13.55 4.12
CA LEU A 12 16.34 -12.23 4.04
C LEU A 12 17.14 -11.16 3.26
N PRO A 13 18.48 -11.08 3.40
CA PRO A 13 19.29 -10.13 2.64
C PRO A 13 19.37 -10.48 1.15
N TYR A 14 19.45 -11.78 0.81
CA TYR A 14 19.50 -12.24 -0.58
C TYR A 14 18.17 -11.95 -1.29
N LEU A 15 17.04 -12.27 -0.65
CA LEU A 15 15.72 -11.99 -1.19
C LEU A 15 15.49 -10.48 -1.36
N SER A 16 15.93 -9.66 -0.41
CA SER A 16 15.76 -8.19 -0.49
C SER A 16 16.60 -7.57 -1.60
N ARG A 17 17.85 -8.05 -1.78
CA ARG A 17 18.73 -7.60 -2.85
C ARG A 17 18.20 -8.02 -4.22
N HIS A 18 17.89 -9.30 -4.38
CA HIS A 18 17.40 -9.84 -5.64
C HIS A 18 16.06 -9.21 -6.03
N PHE A 19 15.12 -9.05 -5.09
CA PHE A 19 13.86 -8.35 -5.35
C PHE A 19 14.07 -6.92 -5.83
N LYS A 20 15.03 -6.19 -5.25
CA LYS A 20 15.35 -4.83 -5.68
C LYS A 20 16.04 -4.79 -7.04
N GLU A 21 16.91 -5.75 -7.34
CA GLU A 21 17.56 -5.87 -8.65
C GLU A 21 16.53 -6.12 -9.76
N GLU A 22 15.54 -6.98 -9.51
CA GLU A 22 14.49 -7.32 -10.49
C GLU A 22 13.41 -6.25 -10.62
N THR A 23 12.98 -5.62 -9.52
CA THR A 23 11.82 -4.70 -9.51
C THR A 23 12.19 -3.22 -9.46
N GLY A 24 13.47 -2.90 -9.21
CA GLY A 24 13.95 -1.54 -8.97
C GLY A 24 13.53 -0.94 -7.62
N MET A 25 12.74 -1.65 -6.80
CA MET A 25 12.22 -1.15 -5.52
C MET A 25 12.43 -2.16 -4.40
N THR A 26 12.46 -1.67 -3.16
CA THR A 26 12.47 -2.56 -2.00
C THR A 26 11.13 -3.28 -1.87
N PHE A 27 11.14 -4.46 -1.26
CA PHE A 27 9.90 -5.18 -0.96
C PHE A 27 8.90 -4.34 -0.14
N SER A 28 9.39 -3.55 0.81
CA SER A 28 8.55 -2.65 1.60
C SER A 28 7.85 -1.59 0.73
N GLU A 29 8.57 -1.00 -0.23
CA GLU A 29 7.98 -0.03 -1.18
C GLU A 29 6.96 -0.71 -2.10
N TYR A 30 7.22 -1.95 -2.51
CA TYR A 30 6.28 -2.72 -3.31
C TYR A 30 4.99 -3.00 -2.53
N VAL A 31 5.09 -3.48 -1.28
CA VAL A 31 3.92 -3.70 -0.42
C VAL A 31 3.15 -2.40 -0.17
N GLN A 32 3.86 -1.29 0.05
CA GLN A 32 3.23 0.02 0.17
C GLN A 32 2.44 0.38 -1.08
N LYS A 33 3.04 0.22 -2.28
CA LYS A 33 2.38 0.48 -3.56
C LYS A 33 1.11 -0.36 -3.72
N VAL A 34 1.20 -1.68 -3.52
CA VAL A 34 0.06 -2.60 -3.65
C VAL A 34 -1.07 -2.24 -2.70
N ARG A 35 -0.75 -1.91 -1.44
CA ARG A 35 -1.77 -1.49 -0.45
C ARG A 35 -2.43 -0.17 -0.83
N ILE A 36 -1.69 0.78 -1.39
CA ILE A 36 -2.27 2.03 -1.88
C ILE A 36 -3.20 1.76 -3.07
N GLU A 37 -2.79 0.92 -4.02
CA GLU A 37 -3.63 0.54 -5.17
C GLU A 37 -4.94 -0.13 -4.71
N GLU A 38 -4.88 -1.05 -3.75
CA GLU A 38 -6.07 -1.67 -3.18
C GLU A 38 -6.95 -0.65 -2.44
N SER A 39 -6.33 0.30 -1.71
CA SER A 39 -7.09 1.35 -1.05
C SER A 39 -7.83 2.25 -2.06
N CYS A 40 -7.26 2.51 -3.22
CA CYS A 40 -7.95 3.21 -4.32
C CYS A 40 -9.16 2.42 -4.81
N ARG A 41 -9.02 1.10 -5.00
CA ARG A 41 -10.13 0.22 -5.39
C ARG A 41 -11.25 0.28 -4.36
N LEU A 42 -10.94 0.20 -3.07
CA LEU A 42 -11.93 0.28 -1.99
C LEU A 42 -12.58 1.67 -1.89
N LEU A 43 -11.82 2.74 -2.13
CA LEU A 43 -12.34 4.11 -2.11
C LEU A 43 -13.37 4.35 -3.21
N ALA A 44 -13.15 3.76 -4.40
CA ALA A 44 -14.05 3.85 -5.55
C ALA A 44 -15.30 2.97 -5.41
N ASN A 45 -15.13 1.72 -4.93
CA ASN A 45 -16.18 0.71 -4.98
C ASN A 45 -16.99 0.57 -3.68
N THR A 46 -16.64 1.30 -2.62
CA THR A 46 -17.30 1.15 -1.31
C THR A 46 -17.57 2.50 -0.63
N LYS A 47 -18.54 2.49 0.29
CA LYS A 47 -18.86 3.64 1.16
C LYS A 47 -18.08 3.66 2.48
N LYS A 48 -17.13 2.73 2.67
CA LYS A 48 -16.35 2.61 3.92
C LYS A 48 -15.58 3.90 4.19
N SER A 49 -15.43 4.29 5.45
CA SER A 49 -14.63 5.46 5.83
C SER A 49 -13.15 5.26 5.47
N VAL A 50 -12.42 6.37 5.37
CA VAL A 50 -10.96 6.34 5.11
C VAL A 50 -10.22 5.56 6.22
N ILE A 51 -10.72 5.62 7.46
CA ILE A 51 -10.17 4.91 8.62
C ILE A 51 -10.37 3.40 8.46
N GLU A 52 -11.58 2.95 8.10
CA GLU A 52 -11.84 1.53 7.86
C GLU A 52 -10.99 1.00 6.70
N ILE A 53 -10.86 1.78 5.62
CA ILE A 53 -10.05 1.38 4.46
C ILE A 53 -8.58 1.26 4.84
N SER A 54 -8.03 2.20 5.62
CA SER A 54 -6.63 2.12 6.05
C SER A 54 -6.38 0.85 6.87
N GLN A 55 -7.32 0.49 7.74
CA GLN A 55 -7.24 -0.75 8.52
C GLN A 55 -7.33 -2.00 7.62
N LEU A 56 -8.25 -2.02 6.66
CA LEU A 56 -8.42 -3.13 5.71
C LEU A 56 -7.18 -3.38 4.85
N VAL A 57 -6.46 -2.32 4.46
CA VAL A 57 -5.21 -2.45 3.70
C VAL A 57 -3.97 -2.61 4.61
N GLY A 58 -4.16 -2.83 5.91
CA GLY A 58 -3.10 -3.21 6.84
C GLY A 58 -2.31 -2.04 7.45
N TYR A 59 -2.92 -0.87 7.60
CA TYR A 59 -2.38 0.27 8.35
C TYR A 59 -3.22 0.57 9.59
N SER A 60 -2.62 0.38 10.76
CA SER A 60 -3.17 0.82 12.04
C SER A 60 -3.01 2.33 12.25
N ASP A 61 -1.90 2.91 11.77
CA ASP A 61 -1.67 4.35 11.80
C ASP A 61 -2.26 5.03 10.56
N VAL A 62 -3.41 5.68 10.76
CA VAL A 62 -4.14 6.44 9.74
C VAL A 62 -3.33 7.65 9.25
N LYS A 63 -2.52 8.29 10.11
CA LYS A 63 -1.70 9.45 9.70
C LYS A 63 -0.62 9.02 8.74
N PHE A 64 0.08 7.92 9.04
CA PHE A 64 1.07 7.34 8.15
C PHE A 64 0.45 6.91 6.81
N PHE A 65 -0.70 6.23 6.85
CA PHE A 65 -1.44 5.88 5.64
C PHE A 65 -1.76 7.10 4.77
N ASN A 66 -2.26 8.20 5.36
CA ASN A 66 -2.59 9.41 4.62
C ASN A 66 -1.36 10.05 3.97
N GLN A 67 -0.22 10.09 4.67
CA GLN A 67 1.04 10.59 4.12
C GLN A 67 1.50 9.73 2.93
N LEU A 68 1.42 8.41 3.09
CA LEU A 68 1.79 7.45 2.05
C LEU A 68 0.88 7.58 0.83
N PHE A 69 -0.44 7.61 1.03
CA PHE A 69 -1.40 7.77 -0.04
C PHE A 69 -1.15 9.06 -0.81
N LYS A 70 -0.90 10.18 -0.10
CA LYS A 70 -0.54 11.45 -0.72
C LYS A 70 0.77 11.36 -1.51
N LYS A 71 1.78 10.64 -1.01
CA LYS A 71 3.04 10.41 -1.74
C LYS A 71 2.82 9.66 -3.05
N TYR A 72 1.96 8.64 -3.08
CA TYR A 72 1.73 7.81 -4.27
C TYR A 72 0.69 8.38 -5.24
N LYS A 73 -0.30 9.14 -4.76
CA LYS A 73 -1.43 9.64 -5.58
C LYS A 73 -1.48 11.16 -5.69
N ASN A 74 -0.55 11.89 -5.07
CA ASN A 74 -0.49 13.37 -5.04
C ASN A 74 -1.76 14.05 -4.50
N MET A 75 -2.61 13.32 -3.78
CA MET A 75 -3.85 13.84 -3.20
C MET A 75 -4.26 13.03 -1.97
N THR A 76 -5.23 13.52 -1.21
CA THR A 76 -5.73 12.78 -0.04
C THR A 76 -6.72 11.68 -0.45
N PRO A 77 -6.90 10.61 0.34
CA PRO A 77 -7.92 9.59 0.10
C PRO A 77 -9.34 10.18 -0.08
N ARG A 78 -9.66 11.23 0.69
CA ARG A 78 -10.97 11.89 0.62
C ARG A 78 -11.14 12.68 -0.67
N SER A 79 -10.11 13.40 -1.10
CA SER A 79 -10.09 14.11 -2.39
C SER A 79 -10.21 13.11 -3.55
N PHE A 80 -9.46 12.01 -3.49
CA PHE A 80 -9.50 10.93 -4.49
C PHE A 80 -10.91 10.34 -4.63
N ARG A 81 -11.57 10.02 -3.51
CA ARG A 81 -12.94 9.52 -3.54
C ARG A 81 -13.91 10.52 -4.17
N LYS A 82 -13.78 11.81 -3.82
CA LYS A 82 -14.66 12.85 -4.37
C LYS A 82 -14.55 12.91 -5.90
N ILE A 83 -13.32 12.91 -6.43
CA ILE A 83 -13.08 12.96 -7.88
C ILE A 83 -13.76 11.80 -8.61
N ILE A 84 -13.66 10.58 -8.08
CA ILE A 84 -14.20 9.38 -8.73
C ILE A 84 -15.73 9.26 -8.61
N GLN A 85 -16.34 9.91 -7.61
CA GLN A 85 -17.79 9.89 -7.42
C GLN A 85 -18.50 11.06 -8.11
N ASP A 86 -17.75 12.09 -8.50
CA ASP A 86 -18.23 13.24 -9.26
C ASP A 86 -18.10 13.02 -10.80
N GLU A 87 -17.48 11.90 -11.24
CA GLU A 87 -17.43 11.39 -12.63
C GLU A 87 -18.49 10.32 -12.88
#